data_AF-X1IZW5-F1
#
_entry.id   AF-X1IZW5-F1
#
_cell.length_a   1.000
_cell.length_b   1.000
_cell.length_c   1.000
_cell.angle_alpha   90.00
_cell.angle_beta   90.00
_cell.angle_gamma   90.00
#
_symmetry.space_group_name_H-M   'P 1'
#
loop_
_entity.id
_entity.type
_entity.pdbx_description
1 polymer ?
#
loop_
_entity_poly.entity_id
_entity_poly.type
_entity_poly.pdbx_seq_one_letter_code
_entity_poly.pdbx_strand_id
1 'polypeptide(L)' 'MKIPRSTFYYQDKEKPFNQLKAEANLQDRIEKICLNWPRYGYRRVTKQLYREGWKVNHKRVLKNDTRK' A
#
# COMPACT_ATOMS: atom_id res chain seq x y z
N MET A 1 3.31 -14.12 -34.13
CA MET A 1 3.04 -14.09 -32.68
C MET A 1 1.67 -13.43 -32.46
N LYS A 2 0.63 -14.17 -32.01
CA LYS A 2 -0.70 -13.60 -31.76
C LYS A 2 -0.75 -13.06 -30.33
N ILE A 3 -0.50 -11.76 -30.16
CA ILE A 3 -0.61 -11.08 -28.86
C ILE A 3 -2.03 -10.49 -28.74
N PRO A 4 -2.75 -10.70 -27.62
CA PRO A 4 -4.05 -10.07 -27.38
C PRO A 4 -3.95 -8.54 -27.41
N ARG A 5 -4.96 -7.86 -27.96
CA ARG A 5 -4.99 -6.39 -28.07
C ARG A 5 -4.81 -5.70 -26.72
N SER A 6 -5.35 -6.27 -25.64
CA SER A 6 -5.18 -5.76 -24.26
C SER A 6 -3.72 -5.71 -23.84
N THR A 7 -2.93 -6.72 -24.17
CA THR A 7 -1.49 -6.78 -23.90
C THR A 7 -0.71 -5.78 -24.77
N PHE A 8 -1.14 -5.56 -26.02
CA PHE A 8 -0.49 -4.60 -26.92
C PHE A 8 -0.53 -3.14 -26.39
N TYR A 9 -1.62 -2.77 -25.71
CA TYR A 9 -1.75 -1.43 -25.09
C TYR A 9 -1.29 -1.38 -23.63
N TYR A 10 -1.02 -2.53 -23.00
CA TYR A 10 -0.53 -2.56 -21.63
C TYR A 10 0.95 -2.17 -21.61
N GLN A 11 1.22 -0.93 -21.23
CA GLN A 11 2.57 -0.48 -20.90
C GLN A 11 2.76 -0.59 -19.40
N ASP A 12 3.68 -1.46 -18.98
CA ASP A 12 4.08 -1.54 -17.59
C ASP A 12 4.82 -0.25 -17.25
N LYS A 13 4.16 0.65 -16.51
CA LYS A 13 4.79 1.89 -16.07
C LYS A 13 5.68 1.55 -14.89
N GLU A 14 6.99 1.44 -15.15
CA GLU A 14 7.96 1.36 -14.08
C GLU A 14 7.74 2.54 -13.13
N LYS A 15 7.40 2.24 -11.87
CA LYS A 15 7.22 3.29 -10.87
C LYS A 15 8.60 3.89 -10.60
N PRO A 16 8.74 5.22 -10.55
CA PRO A 16 10.00 5.84 -10.19
C PRO A 16 10.45 5.34 -8.81
N PHE A 17 11.76 5.11 -8.65
CA PHE A 17 12.37 4.54 -7.44
C PHE A 17 11.90 5.22 -6.14
N ASN A 18 11.73 6.54 -6.18
CA ASN A 18 11.22 7.31 -5.04
C ASN A 18 9.79 6.91 -4.62
N GLN A 19 8.93 6.60 -5.58
CA GLN A 19 7.60 6.08 -5.27
C GLN A 19 7.70 4.69 -4.65
N LEU A 20 8.46 3.77 -5.23
CA LEU A 20 8.66 2.42 -4.69
C LEU A 20 9.16 2.45 -3.25
N LYS A 21 10.14 3.32 -2.94
CA LYS A 21 10.67 3.52 -1.59
C LYS A 21 9.60 4.04 -0.63
N ALA A 22 8.79 5.02 -1.07
CA ALA A 22 7.68 5.53 -0.26
C ALA A 22 6.59 4.47 -0.01
N GLU A 23 6.33 3.58 -0.99
CA GLU A 23 5.41 2.46 -0.82
C GLU A 23 5.95 1.44 0.19
N ALA A 24 7.23 1.08 0.11
CA ALA A 24 7.89 0.16 1.04
C ALA A 24 7.88 0.71 2.47
N ASN A 25 8.25 1.99 2.66
CA ASN A 25 8.23 2.64 3.97
C ASN A 25 6.83 2.67 4.57
N LEU A 26 5.80 2.89 3.75
CA LEU A 26 4.41 2.86 4.20
C LEU A 26 4.00 1.44 4.65
N GLN A 27 4.40 0.41 3.91
CA GLN A 27 4.10 -0.98 4.25
C GLN A 27 4.75 -1.38 5.58
N ASP A 28 6.05 -1.11 5.73
CA ASP A 28 6.79 -1.36 6.98
C ASP A 28 6.14 -0.65 8.17
N ARG A 29 5.68 0.59 7.97
CA ARG A 29 5.01 1.32 9.04
C ARG A 29 3.65 0.72 9.41
N ILE A 30 2.85 0.30 8.43
CA ILE A 30 1.58 -0.41 8.65
C ILE A 30 1.82 -1.68 9.45
N GLU A 31 2.82 -2.47 9.08
CA GLU A 31 3.18 -3.73 9.76
C GLU A 31 3.57 -3.46 11.22
N LYS A 32 4.42 -2.46 11.47
CA LYS A 32 4.79 -2.05 12.84
C LYS A 32 3.58 -1.66 13.67
N ILE A 33 2.61 -0.94 13.12
CA ILE A 33 1.38 -0.57 13.84
C ILE A 33 0.55 -1.82 14.15
N CYS A 34 0.41 -2.74 13.18
CA CYS A 34 -0.32 -3.99 13.36
C CYS A 34 0.32 -4.92 14.40
N LEU A 35 1.66 -4.97 14.46
CA LEU A 35 2.41 -5.74 15.45
C LEU A 35 2.25 -5.14 16.86
N ASN A 36 2.36 -3.82 16.97
CA ASN A 36 2.21 -3.12 18.25
C ASN A 36 0.77 -3.17 18.78
N TRP A 37 -0.22 -3.17 17.87
CA TRP A 37 -1.64 -3.14 18.22
C TRP A 37 -2.42 -4.25 17.48
N PRO A 38 -2.36 -5.51 17.93
CA PRO A 38 -2.96 -6.65 17.22
C PRO A 38 -4.47 -6.54 16.99
N ARG A 39 -5.20 -5.79 17.85
CA ARG A 39 -6.65 -5.55 17.73
C ARG A 39 -7.00 -4.37 16.82
N TYR A 40 -6.03 -3.66 16.24
CA TYR A 40 -6.31 -2.56 15.34
C TYR A 40 -6.66 -3.09 13.95
N GLY A 41 -7.91 -2.89 13.52
CA GLY A 41 -8.29 -3.06 12.12
C GLY A 41 -7.87 -1.86 11.25
N TYR A 42 -7.95 -1.99 9.93
CA TYR A 42 -7.48 -0.98 8.96
C TYR A 42 -7.96 0.45 9.25
N ARG A 43 -9.17 0.66 9.80
CA ARG A 43 -9.68 2.00 10.17
C ARG A 43 -8.83 2.68 11.25
N ARG A 44 -8.41 1.92 12.28
CA ARG A 44 -7.59 2.44 13.37
C ARG A 44 -6.15 2.64 12.92
N VAL A 45 -5.61 1.70 12.14
CA VAL A 45 -4.30 1.83 11.51
C VAL A 45 -4.23 3.09 10.65
N THR A 46 -5.26 3.34 9.82
CA THR A 46 -5.35 4.55 8.99
C THR A 46 -5.33 5.82 9.83
N LYS A 47 -6.13 5.89 10.91
CA LYS A 47 -6.12 7.04 11.83
C LYS A 47 -4.76 7.25 12.49
N GLN A 48 -4.07 6.17 12.87
CA GLN A 48 -2.73 6.25 13.45
C GLN A 48 -1.72 6.79 12.44
N LEU A 49 -1.76 6.33 11.19
CA LEU A 49 -0.92 6.87 10.12
C LEU A 49 -1.16 8.37 9.90
N TYR A 50 -2.41 8.83 9.90
CA TYR A 50 -2.73 10.25 9.81
C TYR A 50 -2.17 11.06 10.99
N ARG A 51 -2.26 10.54 12.22
CA ARG A 51 -1.66 11.17 13.42
C ARG A 51 -0.15 11.30 13.33
N GLU A 52 0.48 10.35 12.65
CA GLU A 52 1.93 10.34 12.40
C GLU A 52 2.32 11.17 11.16
N GLY A 53 1.38 11.89 10.54
CA GLY A 53 1.64 12.77 9.39
C GLY A 53 1.59 12.09 8.02
N TRP A 54 1.26 10.80 7.96
CA TRP A 54 1.15 10.07 6.70
C TRP A 54 -0.20 10.37 6.02
N LYS A 55 -0.15 11.05 4.87
CA LYS A 55 -1.33 11.25 4.01
C LYS A 55 -1.54 10.02 3.12
N VAL A 56 -2.30 9.05 3.60
CA VAL A 56 -2.58 7.81 2.88
C VAL A 56 -4.06 7.54 2.71
N ASN A 57 -4.45 7.13 1.51
CA ASN A 57 -5.82 6.71 1.25
C ASN A 57 -6.09 5.38 1.98
N HIS A 58 -7.22 5.30 2.69
CA HIS A 58 -7.66 4.11 3.44
C HIS A 58 -7.72 2.84 2.57
N LYS A 59 -7.97 2.96 1.26
CA LYS A 59 -7.93 1.82 0.31
C LYS A 59 -6.57 1.13 0.27
N ARG A 60 -5.48 1.88 0.50
CA ARG A 60 -4.12 1.32 0.50
C ARG A 60 -3.83 0.49 1.73
N VAL A 61 -4.38 0.91 2.88
CA VAL A 61 -4.26 0.16 4.14
C VAL A 61 -5.11 -1.12 4.07
N LEU A 62 -6.32 -1.03 3.50
CA LEU A 62 -7.20 -2.19 3.31
C LEU A 62 -6.54 -3.32 2.51
N LYS A 63 -5.79 -2.99 1.45
CA LYS A 63 -5.07 -3.97 0.62
C LYS A 63 -4.00 -4.75 1.42
N ASN A 64 -3.42 -4.14 2.45
CA ASN A 64 -2.46 -4.81 3.31
C ASN A 64 -3.13 -5.71 4.36
N ASP A 65 -4.31 -5.33 4.86
CA ASP A 65 -5.07 -6.12 5.85
C ASP A 65 -5.54 -7.46 5.26
N THR A 66 -5.88 -7.50 3.96
CA THR A 66 -6.27 -8.72 3.24
C THR A 66 -5.12 -9.71 2.95
N ARG A 67 -3.88 -9.42 3.39
CA ARG A 67 -2.72 -10.32 3.25
C ARG A 67 -2.35 -11.04 4.56
N LYS A 68 -3.10 -10.82 5.65
CA LYS A 68 -2.95 -11.57 6.89
C LYS A 68 -3.50 -12.99 6.76
#